data_AF-E8M187-F1
#
_entry.id   AF-E8M187-F1
#
_cell.length_a   1.000
_cell.length_b   1.000
_cell.length_c   1.000
_cell.angle_alpha   90.00
_cell.angle_beta   90.00
_cell.angle_gamma   90.00
#
_symmetry.space_group_name_H-M   'P 1'
#
loop_
_entity.id
_entity.type
_entity.pdbx_description
1 polymer ?
#
loop_
_entity_poly.entity_id
_entity_poly.type
_entity_poly.pdbx_seq_one_letter_code
_entity_poly.pdbx_strand_id
1 'polypeptide(L)'
;MKKTLTTAVFSLLYSGLTIAATPVMFSSIDNFNAPDNDNVAGVRLSALHGKVDTLKGVDFAVVGISETNTTTGVNFGLFLGASKVNQQMTGASLGLLNWNEGLTTGVNLGAVNLTNDVKGANVSFVNYSEGDTMVDVGAVNLSSESTVQVGIFNKTSKIDGVQVGIINCADNGFLPCFPIFNFAK
;
A
#
# COMPACT_ATOMS: atom_id res chain seq x y z
N MET A 1 -13.84 -54.94 -6.29
CA MET A 1 -12.54 -54.48 -6.83
C MET A 1 -12.79 -53.48 -7.94
N LYS A 2 -12.20 -52.29 -7.82
CA LYS A 2 -11.79 -51.30 -8.85
C LYS A 2 -12.10 -49.88 -8.37
N LYS A 3 -11.05 -49.24 -7.82
CA LYS A 3 -10.98 -47.81 -7.54
C LYS A 3 -10.73 -47.09 -8.87
N THR A 4 -11.56 -46.13 -9.24
CA THR A 4 -11.24 -45.17 -10.30
C THR A 4 -10.76 -43.88 -9.63
N LEU A 5 -9.46 -43.66 -9.71
CA LEU A 5 -8.75 -42.47 -9.28
C LEU A 5 -8.83 -41.46 -10.44
N THR A 6 -9.56 -40.37 -10.28
CA THR A 6 -9.64 -39.30 -11.29
C THR A 6 -8.55 -38.28 -10.98
N THR A 7 -7.46 -38.32 -11.73
CA THR A 7 -6.34 -37.37 -11.65
C THR A 7 -6.73 -36.07 -12.36
N ALA A 8 -6.77 -34.96 -11.62
CA ALA A 8 -6.82 -33.62 -12.20
C ALA A 8 -5.41 -33.22 -12.66
N VAL A 9 -5.24 -32.94 -13.95
CA VAL A 9 -4.03 -32.32 -14.51
C VAL A 9 -4.38 -30.87 -14.83
N PHE A 10 -3.99 -29.95 -13.95
CA PHE A 10 -3.98 -28.51 -14.22
C PHE A 10 -2.56 -28.14 -14.66
N SER A 11 -2.30 -28.22 -15.97
CA SER A 11 -1.08 -27.66 -16.56
C SER A 11 -1.34 -26.20 -16.94
N LEU A 12 -1.11 -25.28 -15.99
CA LEU A 12 -0.99 -23.86 -16.27
C LEU A 12 0.38 -23.60 -16.90
N LEU A 13 0.41 -23.59 -18.24
CA LEU A 13 1.53 -23.06 -19.01
C LEU A 13 1.48 -21.53 -18.93
N TYR A 14 2.13 -20.95 -17.91
CA TYR A 14 2.54 -19.55 -17.97
C TYR A 14 3.80 -19.47 -18.83
N SER A 15 3.63 -19.29 -20.14
CA SER A 15 4.70 -18.79 -21.00
C SER A 15 4.96 -17.34 -20.59
N GLY A 16 5.92 -17.13 -19.70
CA GLY A 16 6.37 -15.80 -19.31
C GLY A 16 6.87 -15.05 -20.55
N LEU A 17 6.18 -13.97 -20.92
CA LEU A 17 6.76 -12.96 -21.78
C LEU A 17 7.97 -12.40 -21.04
N THR A 18 9.17 -12.72 -21.53
CA THR A 18 10.41 -12.07 -21.09
C THR A 18 10.38 -10.64 -21.64
N ILE A 19 9.65 -9.76 -20.96
CA ILE A 19 9.82 -8.31 -21.12
C ILE A 19 11.24 -8.00 -20.65
N ALA A 20 12.00 -7.27 -21.45
CA ALA A 20 13.34 -6.80 -21.09
C ALA A 20 13.21 -5.87 -19.87
N ALA A 21 13.27 -6.44 -18.67
CA ALA A 21 13.14 -5.71 -17.42
C ALA A 21 14.51 -5.20 -16.98
N THR A 22 14.58 -3.94 -16.59
CA THR A 22 15.82 -3.28 -16.17
C THR A 22 16.16 -3.71 -14.74
N PRO A 23 17.33 -4.33 -14.47
CA PRO A 23 17.68 -4.80 -13.14
C PRO A 23 18.10 -3.68 -12.18
N VAL A 24 18.71 -2.60 -12.69
CA VAL A 24 19.09 -1.41 -11.92
C VAL A 24 18.71 -0.17 -12.71
N MET A 25 17.99 0.75 -12.09
CA MET A 25 17.55 1.99 -12.71
C MET A 25 17.86 3.21 -11.84
N PHE A 26 18.28 4.29 -12.49
CA PHE A 26 18.30 5.62 -11.90
C PHE A 26 17.22 6.47 -12.53
N SER A 27 16.45 7.18 -11.70
CA SER A 27 15.38 8.08 -12.14
C SER A 27 15.56 9.49 -11.57
N SER A 28 15.20 10.49 -12.36
CA SER A 28 15.25 11.90 -11.97
C SER A 28 14.12 12.70 -12.64
N ILE A 29 14.17 14.03 -12.48
CA ILE A 29 13.19 14.97 -13.03
C ILE A 29 12.96 14.80 -14.54
N ASP A 30 11.83 15.35 -15.00
CA ASP A 30 11.40 15.34 -16.41
C ASP A 30 11.27 13.92 -17.00
N ASN A 31 10.85 12.95 -16.17
CA ASN A 31 10.70 11.53 -16.52
C ASN A 31 11.99 10.89 -17.03
N PHE A 32 13.16 11.41 -16.60
CA PHE A 32 14.42 10.80 -16.95
C PHE A 32 14.59 9.44 -16.26
N ASN A 33 14.70 8.37 -17.04
CA ASN A 33 15.03 7.03 -16.58
C ASN A 33 16.29 6.53 -17.31
N ALA A 34 17.24 5.98 -16.55
CA ALA A 34 18.45 5.37 -17.08
C ALA A 34 18.63 3.96 -16.51
N PRO A 35 18.63 2.90 -17.36
CA PRO A 35 18.24 2.88 -18.77
C PRO A 35 16.81 3.37 -19.06
N ASP A 36 16.57 3.83 -20.30
CA ASP A 36 15.26 4.28 -20.77
C ASP A 36 14.29 3.09 -20.93
N ASN A 37 13.48 2.87 -19.90
CA ASN A 37 12.51 1.77 -19.78
C ASN A 37 11.51 2.12 -18.67
N ASP A 38 10.30 1.56 -18.75
CA ASP A 38 9.24 1.73 -17.75
C ASP A 38 9.07 0.50 -16.84
N ASN A 39 9.94 -0.50 -16.97
CA ASN A 39 9.86 -1.74 -16.20
C ASN A 39 11.17 -2.03 -15.48
N VAL A 40 11.10 -2.08 -14.15
CA VAL A 40 12.23 -2.42 -13.27
C VAL A 40 11.99 -3.77 -12.63
N ALA A 41 12.97 -4.68 -12.73
CA ALA A 41 12.98 -5.97 -12.02
C ALA A 41 14.28 -6.09 -11.21
N GLY A 42 14.35 -5.31 -10.13
CA GLY A 42 15.53 -5.24 -9.27
C GLY A 42 15.50 -3.99 -8.41
N VAL A 43 16.43 -3.06 -8.61
CA VAL A 43 16.57 -1.87 -7.76
C VAL A 43 16.40 -0.59 -8.57
N ARG A 44 15.60 0.35 -8.07
CA ARG A 44 15.52 1.72 -8.60
C ARG A 44 15.96 2.74 -7.56
N LEU A 45 16.68 3.77 -7.99
CA LEU A 45 17.01 4.95 -7.21
C LEU A 45 16.41 6.19 -7.89
N SER A 46 15.34 6.73 -7.32
CA SER A 46 14.68 7.97 -7.74
C SER A 46 15.23 9.14 -6.95
N ALA A 47 16.09 9.95 -7.58
CA ALA A 47 16.76 11.05 -6.90
C ALA A 47 15.80 12.19 -6.52
N LEU A 48 14.97 12.63 -7.47
CA LEU A 48 14.08 13.79 -7.32
C LEU A 48 12.63 13.42 -7.66
N HIS A 49 12.37 13.16 -8.94
CA HIS A 49 11.12 12.58 -9.40
C HIS A 49 11.47 11.38 -10.28
N GLY A 50 10.58 10.42 -10.46
CA GLY A 50 10.86 9.28 -11.32
C GLY A 50 9.60 8.46 -11.50
N LYS A 51 9.23 8.19 -12.75
CA LYS A 51 7.99 7.47 -13.08
C LYS A 51 8.31 6.25 -13.90
N VAL A 52 7.78 5.11 -13.49
CA VAL A 52 7.83 3.84 -14.23
C VAL A 52 6.48 3.16 -14.14
N ASP A 53 6.17 2.27 -15.07
CA ASP A 53 4.93 1.50 -15.03
C ASP A 53 5.00 0.42 -13.96
N THR A 54 6.01 -0.45 -14.04
CA THR A 54 6.11 -1.62 -13.15
C THR A 54 7.44 -1.64 -12.43
N LEU A 55 7.39 -1.80 -11.12
CA LEU A 55 8.56 -2.09 -10.29
C LEU A 55 8.37 -3.42 -9.56
N LYS A 56 9.29 -4.35 -9.79
CA LYS A 56 9.41 -5.62 -9.05
C LYS A 56 10.75 -5.66 -8.33
N GLY A 57 10.76 -5.34 -7.05
CA GLY A 57 11.99 -5.28 -6.25
C GLY A 57 11.99 -4.12 -5.26
N VAL A 58 13.07 -3.34 -5.22
CA VAL A 58 13.23 -2.26 -4.23
C VAL A 58 13.35 -0.91 -4.93
N ASP A 59 12.54 0.05 -4.48
CA ASP A 59 12.55 1.42 -4.96
C ASP A 59 13.03 2.37 -3.86
N PHE A 60 14.04 3.18 -4.15
CA PHE A 60 14.56 4.17 -3.22
C PHE A 60 14.21 5.58 -3.71
N ALA A 61 13.35 6.29 -2.99
CA ALA A 61 13.09 7.72 -3.21
C ALA A 61 14.05 8.54 -2.33
N VAL A 62 14.86 9.44 -2.89
CA VAL A 62 15.90 10.16 -2.12
C VAL A 62 15.43 11.53 -1.63
N VAL A 63 15.14 12.45 -2.54
CA VAL A 63 14.69 13.82 -2.21
C VAL A 63 13.61 14.23 -3.19
N GLY A 64 12.45 13.58 -3.08
CA GLY A 64 11.24 13.89 -3.84
C GLY A 64 10.34 12.67 -4.02
N ILE A 65 9.62 12.55 -5.15
CA ILE A 65 8.55 11.57 -5.32
C ILE A 65 8.94 10.50 -6.34
N SER A 66 9.00 9.26 -5.87
CA SER A 66 9.10 8.08 -6.73
C SER A 66 7.71 7.58 -7.08
N GLU A 67 7.34 7.61 -8.35
CA GLU A 67 6.02 7.22 -8.86
C GLU A 67 6.10 5.86 -9.59
N THR A 68 5.13 4.99 -9.31
CA THR A 68 4.90 3.73 -10.02
C THR A 68 3.42 3.54 -10.31
N ASN A 69 3.08 2.82 -11.38
CA ASN A 69 1.71 2.34 -11.53
C ASN A 69 1.48 1.08 -10.68
N THR A 70 2.37 0.08 -10.81
CA THR A 70 2.34 -1.15 -10.03
C THR A 70 3.68 -1.42 -9.36
N THR A 71 3.66 -1.70 -8.06
CA THR A 71 4.83 -2.14 -7.30
C THR A 71 4.59 -3.52 -6.70
N THR A 72 5.55 -4.43 -6.89
CA THR A 72 5.68 -5.68 -6.13
C THR A 72 7.04 -5.71 -5.45
N GLY A 73 7.08 -5.35 -4.16
CA GLY A 73 8.30 -5.31 -3.37
C GLY A 73 8.29 -4.19 -2.33
N VAL A 74 9.39 -3.44 -2.24
CA VAL A 74 9.58 -2.43 -1.18
C VAL A 74 9.79 -1.05 -1.78
N ASN A 75 8.95 -0.10 -1.41
CA ASN A 75 9.22 1.32 -1.60
C ASN A 75 9.87 1.88 -0.34
N PHE A 76 11.00 2.58 -0.48
CA PHE A 76 11.76 3.11 0.64
C PHE A 76 12.10 4.59 0.42
N GLY A 77 11.46 5.47 1.17
CA GLY A 77 11.78 6.89 1.25
C GLY A 77 13.03 7.11 2.12
N LEU A 78 14.14 7.50 1.50
CA LEU A 78 15.33 8.04 2.15
C LEU A 78 15.16 9.55 2.34
N PHE A 79 15.79 10.15 3.35
CA PHE A 79 15.76 11.60 3.61
C PHE A 79 14.36 12.24 3.54
N LEU A 80 14.02 12.90 2.42
CA LEU A 80 12.73 13.55 2.16
C LEU A 80 11.98 12.89 0.98
N GLY A 81 12.36 11.66 0.66
CA GLY A 81 11.73 10.83 -0.35
C GLY A 81 10.34 10.36 0.07
N ALA A 82 9.43 10.40 -0.88
CA ALA A 82 8.08 9.87 -0.80
C ALA A 82 7.84 8.91 -1.95
N SER A 83 6.94 7.95 -1.75
CA SER A 83 6.52 7.02 -2.79
C SER A 83 5.07 7.25 -3.16
N LYS A 84 4.77 7.25 -4.46
CA LYS A 84 3.43 7.25 -5.04
C LYS A 84 3.20 5.97 -5.86
N VAL A 85 2.15 5.23 -5.54
CA VAL A 85 1.70 4.05 -6.31
C VAL A 85 0.28 4.29 -6.79
N ASN A 86 0.09 4.37 -8.11
CA ASN A 86 -1.19 4.80 -8.68
C ASN A 86 -2.25 3.67 -8.71
N GLN A 87 -1.86 2.39 -8.89
CA GLN A 87 -2.82 1.30 -9.13
C GLN A 87 -2.72 0.16 -8.10
N GLN A 88 -1.55 -0.47 -7.97
CA GLN A 88 -1.40 -1.63 -7.08
C GLN A 88 -0.05 -1.65 -6.39
N MET A 89 -0.07 -1.75 -5.06
CA MET A 89 1.11 -2.01 -4.23
C MET A 89 0.99 -3.39 -3.59
N THR A 90 1.97 -4.25 -3.79
CA THR A 90 2.12 -5.51 -3.06
C THR A 90 3.47 -5.54 -2.37
N GLY A 91 3.49 -5.63 -1.04
CA GLY A 91 4.71 -5.64 -0.24
C GLY A 91 4.73 -4.57 0.85
N ALA A 92 5.72 -3.68 0.84
CA ALA A 92 5.87 -2.66 1.88
C ALA A 92 6.22 -1.28 1.32
N SER A 93 5.60 -0.22 1.84
CA SER A 93 6.02 1.17 1.60
C SER A 93 6.48 1.76 2.93
N LEU A 94 7.73 2.20 2.99
CA LEU A 94 8.41 2.71 4.18
C LEU A 94 8.91 4.14 3.88
N GLY A 95 8.42 5.16 4.57
CA GLY A 95 8.86 6.54 4.28
C GLY A 95 8.13 7.61 5.09
N LEU A 96 8.47 8.88 4.89
CA LEU A 96 7.74 9.97 5.54
C LEU A 96 6.31 10.07 5.02
N LEU A 97 6.14 9.90 3.70
CA LEU A 97 4.86 9.91 3.02
C LEU A 97 4.76 8.68 2.10
N ASN A 98 3.74 7.86 2.35
CA ASN A 98 3.36 6.77 1.46
C ASN A 98 2.01 7.11 0.83
N TRP A 99 1.98 7.31 -0.49
CA TRP A 99 0.77 7.61 -1.24
C TRP A 99 0.40 6.43 -2.15
N ASN A 100 -0.66 5.69 -1.84
CA ASN A 100 -1.14 4.58 -2.66
C ASN A 100 -2.60 4.83 -3.07
N GLU A 101 -2.83 5.27 -4.30
CA GLU A 101 -4.17 5.64 -4.82
C GLU A 101 -5.06 4.42 -5.14
N GLY A 102 -4.47 3.24 -5.30
CA GLY A 102 -5.20 2.02 -5.60
C GLY A 102 -5.16 0.98 -4.48
N LEU A 103 -5.09 -0.30 -4.85
CA LEU A 103 -5.11 -1.40 -3.89
C LEU A 103 -3.71 -1.65 -3.33
N THR A 104 -3.58 -1.58 -2.01
CA THR A 104 -2.43 -2.07 -1.27
C THR A 104 -2.70 -3.46 -0.70
N THR A 105 -1.83 -4.42 -0.99
CA THR A 105 -1.76 -5.72 -0.29
C THR A 105 -0.41 -5.79 0.42
N GLY A 106 -0.36 -5.33 1.68
CA GLY A 106 0.93 -5.11 2.33
C GLY A 106 0.90 -4.15 3.51
N VAL A 107 2.07 -3.61 3.84
CA VAL A 107 2.24 -2.68 4.97
C VAL A 107 2.68 -1.30 4.48
N ASN A 108 2.01 -0.26 4.93
CA ASN A 108 2.48 1.12 4.78
C ASN A 108 2.95 1.63 6.15
N LEU A 109 4.26 1.85 6.31
CA LEU A 109 4.85 2.40 7.53
C LEU A 109 5.38 3.80 7.23
N GLY A 110 4.93 4.81 7.97
CA GLY A 110 5.42 6.16 7.75
C GLY A 110 5.00 7.21 8.75
N ALA A 111 5.21 8.48 8.42
CA ALA A 111 4.63 9.58 9.18
C ALA A 111 3.18 9.84 8.73
N VAL A 112 2.95 9.80 7.41
CA VAL A 112 1.63 9.93 6.78
C VAL A 112 1.43 8.84 5.75
N ASN A 113 0.29 8.15 5.84
CA ASN A 113 -0.18 7.24 4.80
C ASN A 113 -1.45 7.84 4.16
N LEU A 114 -1.38 8.07 2.84
CA LEU A 114 -2.53 8.42 2.01
C LEU A 114 -2.86 7.19 1.16
N THR A 115 -3.94 6.49 1.48
CA THR A 115 -4.27 5.22 0.84
C THR A 115 -5.70 5.20 0.27
N ASN A 116 -5.99 4.26 -0.61
CA ASN A 116 -7.36 3.92 -0.96
C ASN A 116 -7.79 2.64 -0.23
N ASP A 117 -7.57 1.47 -0.83
CA ASP A 117 -7.90 0.17 -0.23
C ASP A 117 -6.63 -0.49 0.32
N VAL A 118 -6.70 -1.04 1.53
CA VAL A 118 -5.55 -1.65 2.21
C VAL A 118 -5.90 -3.02 2.79
N LYS A 119 -5.54 -4.05 2.01
CA LYS A 119 -5.41 -5.44 2.47
C LYS A 119 -4.08 -5.63 3.19
N GLY A 120 -3.97 -5.02 4.36
CA GLY A 120 -2.85 -5.25 5.28
C GLY A 120 -2.89 -4.26 6.43
N ALA A 121 -1.79 -3.50 6.62
CA ALA A 121 -1.70 -2.56 7.73
C ALA A 121 -1.16 -1.19 7.31
N ASN A 122 -1.85 -0.13 7.71
CA ASN A 122 -1.30 1.22 7.72
C ASN A 122 -0.82 1.55 9.14
N VAL A 123 0.46 1.87 9.29
CA VAL A 123 1.05 2.27 10.56
C VAL A 123 1.74 3.62 10.38
N SER A 124 1.16 4.68 10.95
CA SER A 124 1.75 6.01 10.83
C SER A 124 1.27 6.98 11.90
N PHE A 125 1.70 8.24 11.88
CA PHE A 125 1.09 9.26 12.74
C PHE A 125 -0.31 9.64 12.23
N VAL A 126 -0.49 9.76 10.91
CA VAL A 126 -1.77 10.03 10.26
C VAL A 126 -2.03 9.04 9.13
N ASN A 127 -3.06 8.21 9.30
CA ASN A 127 -3.59 7.38 8.22
C ASN A 127 -4.86 8.04 7.67
N TYR A 128 -4.88 8.31 6.37
CA TYR A 128 -6.06 8.77 5.64
C TYR A 128 -6.32 7.82 4.48
N SER A 129 -7.49 7.20 4.49
CA SER A 129 -7.90 6.21 3.51
C SER A 129 -9.24 6.56 2.88
N GLU A 130 -9.32 6.54 1.55
CA GLU A 130 -10.60 6.78 0.86
C GLU A 130 -11.44 5.50 0.70
N GLY A 131 -10.83 4.32 0.88
CA GLY A 131 -11.48 3.01 0.72
C GLY A 131 -11.54 2.18 2.01
N ASP A 132 -11.46 0.86 1.84
CA ASP A 132 -11.52 -0.14 2.91
C ASP A 132 -10.13 -0.48 3.45
N THR A 133 -9.97 -0.44 4.78
CA THR A 133 -8.73 -0.79 5.48
C THR A 133 -8.91 -1.93 6.48
N MET A 134 -8.00 -2.90 6.44
CA MET A 134 -8.03 -3.99 7.43
C MET A 134 -7.53 -3.53 8.80
N VAL A 135 -6.35 -2.91 8.87
CA VAL A 135 -5.74 -2.47 10.13
C VAL A 135 -5.11 -1.09 9.95
N ASP A 136 -5.60 -0.11 10.70
CA ASP A 136 -4.98 1.21 10.81
C ASP A 136 -4.48 1.47 12.23
N VAL A 137 -3.21 1.82 12.37
CA VAL A 137 -2.60 2.18 13.65
C VAL A 137 -1.94 3.55 13.52
N GLY A 138 -2.34 4.50 14.36
CA GLY A 138 -1.77 5.84 14.33
C GLY A 138 -2.37 6.82 15.32
N ALA A 139 -1.87 8.05 15.37
CA ALA A 139 -2.50 9.07 16.22
C ALA A 139 -3.89 9.42 15.67
N VAL A 140 -4.01 9.54 14.35
CA VAL A 140 -5.26 9.81 13.65
C VAL A 140 -5.47 8.77 12.56
N ASN A 141 -6.60 8.08 12.58
CA ASN A 141 -7.02 7.15 11.55
C ASN A 141 -8.36 7.61 10.97
N LEU A 142 -8.38 7.88 9.67
CA LEU A 142 -9.56 8.28 8.92
C LEU A 142 -9.73 7.30 7.75
N SER A 143 -10.89 6.65 7.64
CA SER A 143 -11.18 5.79 6.49
C SER A 143 -12.65 5.86 6.06
N SER A 144 -12.97 5.35 4.87
CA SER A 144 -14.39 5.13 4.49
C SER A 144 -14.93 3.88 5.17
N GLU A 145 -14.20 2.76 5.07
CA GLU A 145 -14.52 1.51 5.77
C GLU A 145 -13.29 1.00 6.54
N SER A 146 -13.48 0.29 7.66
CA SER A 146 -12.37 -0.29 8.40
C SER A 146 -12.75 -1.50 9.24
N THR A 147 -11.84 -2.48 9.33
CA THR A 147 -12.00 -3.61 10.26
C THR A 147 -11.44 -3.29 11.65
N VAL A 148 -10.19 -2.82 11.74
CA VAL A 148 -9.55 -2.47 13.02
C VAL A 148 -8.88 -1.11 12.93
N GLN A 149 -9.19 -0.21 13.86
CA GLN A 149 -8.39 1.01 14.04
C GLN A 149 -7.91 1.16 15.48
N VAL A 150 -6.65 1.56 15.65
CA VAL A 150 -6.05 1.84 16.96
C VAL A 150 -5.40 3.22 16.92
N GLY A 151 -5.82 4.12 17.80
CA GLY A 151 -5.29 5.48 17.78
C GLY A 151 -5.80 6.44 18.83
N ILE A 152 -5.40 7.71 18.73
CA ILE A 152 -5.97 8.76 19.59
C ILE A 152 -7.36 9.11 19.08
N PHE A 153 -7.49 9.32 17.77
CA PHE A 153 -8.73 9.61 17.09
C PHE A 153 -8.94 8.65 15.93
N ASN A 154 -10.03 7.89 15.98
CA ASN A 154 -10.44 6.95 14.95
C ASN A 154 -11.76 7.43 14.35
N LYS A 155 -11.87 7.49 13.03
CA LYS A 155 -13.11 7.79 12.33
C LYS A 155 -13.24 6.95 11.07
N THR A 156 -14.40 6.33 10.93
CA THR A 156 -14.79 5.66 9.69
C THR A 156 -16.28 5.86 9.40
N SER A 157 -16.72 5.67 8.16
CA SER A 157 -18.16 5.62 7.86
C SER A 157 -18.73 4.25 8.25
N LYS A 158 -18.01 3.17 7.94
CA LYS A 158 -18.41 1.79 8.29
C LYS A 158 -17.29 1.02 8.99
N ILE A 159 -17.57 0.54 10.20
CA ILE A 159 -16.71 -0.38 10.93
C ILE A 159 -17.21 -1.83 10.81
N ASP A 160 -16.31 -2.77 10.54
CA ASP A 160 -16.62 -4.21 10.48
C ASP A 160 -16.07 -4.99 11.69
N GLY A 161 -15.16 -4.41 12.46
CA GLY A 161 -14.59 -5.00 13.67
C GLY A 161 -14.62 -4.05 14.87
N VAL A 162 -13.46 -3.54 15.27
CA VAL A 162 -13.28 -2.76 16.50
C VAL A 162 -12.37 -1.56 16.31
N GLN A 163 -12.75 -0.43 16.92
CA GLN A 163 -11.91 0.73 17.10
C GLN A 163 -11.49 0.79 18.56
N VAL A 164 -10.22 1.10 18.82
CA VAL A 164 -9.68 1.33 20.16
C VAL A 164 -8.92 2.63 20.16
N GLY A 165 -9.32 3.56 21.03
CA GLY A 165 -8.73 4.90 21.04
C GLY A 165 -9.40 5.86 21.98
N ILE A 166 -8.86 7.07 22.12
CA ILE A 166 -9.45 8.07 23.02
C ILE A 166 -10.85 8.45 22.51
N ILE A 167 -10.99 8.67 21.20
CA ILE A 167 -12.26 8.99 20.53
C ILE A 167 -12.40 8.09 19.30
N ASN A 168 -13.54 7.40 19.20
CA ASN A 168 -13.81 6.43 18.13
C ASN A 168 -15.18 6.71 17.51
N CYS A 169 -15.21 7.12 16.24
CA CYS A 169 -16.42 7.50 15.54
C CYS A 169 -16.71 6.56 14.35
N ALA A 170 -17.95 6.08 14.26
CA ALA A 170 -18.44 5.25 13.18
C ALA A 170 -19.94 5.46 12.97
N ASP A 171 -20.40 5.66 11.73
CA ASP A 171 -21.84 5.89 11.47
C ASP A 171 -22.67 4.64 11.81
N ASN A 172 -22.10 3.45 11.61
CA ASN A 172 -22.69 2.17 12.01
C ASN A 172 -22.16 1.64 13.37
N GLY A 173 -21.49 2.48 14.16
CA GLY A 173 -20.98 2.09 15.47
C GLY A 173 -22.10 1.81 16.48
N PHE A 174 -21.76 1.12 17.57
CA PHE A 174 -22.61 0.96 18.75
C PHE A 174 -23.22 2.32 19.18
N LEU A 175 -22.39 3.37 19.12
CA LEU A 175 -22.80 4.77 19.12
C LEU A 175 -22.02 5.54 18.04
N PRO A 176 -22.54 6.68 17.52
CA PRO A 176 -21.86 7.46 16.48
C PRO A 176 -20.43 7.86 16.86
N CYS A 177 -20.19 8.20 18.13
CA CYS A 177 -18.85 8.34 18.70
C CYS A 177 -18.83 7.84 20.14
N PHE A 178 -17.81 7.06 20.51
CA PHE A 178 -17.64 6.54 21.87
C PHE A 178 -16.16 6.57 22.32
N PRO A 179 -15.88 6.89 23.59
CA PRO A 179 -14.51 6.89 24.11
C PRO A 179 -13.99 5.46 24.34
N ILE A 180 -12.66 5.31 24.31
CA ILE A 180 -11.91 4.07 24.59
C ILE A 180 -12.07 2.99 23.51
N PHE A 181 -13.30 2.69 23.08
CA PHE A 181 -13.58 1.71 22.03
C PHE A 181 -14.81 2.08 21.20
N ASN A 182 -15.01 1.41 20.06
CA ASN A 182 -16.29 1.34 19.33
C ASN A 182 -16.32 0.04 18.50
N PHE A 183 -17.49 -0.47 18.14
CA PHE A 183 -17.67 -1.67 17.33
C PHE A 183 -18.97 -1.59 16.53
N ALA A 184 -19.12 -2.43 15.51
CA ALA A 184 -20.30 -2.44 14.64
C ALA A 184 -21.59 -2.78 15.43
N LYS A 185 -22.69 -2.06 15.16
CA LYS A 185 -24.01 -2.35 15.76
C LYS A 185 -24.66 -3.61 15.20
#